data_AF-A0A9E2RLJ7-F1
#
_entry.id   AF-A0A9E2RLJ7-F1
#
_cell.length_a   1.000
_cell.length_b   1.000
_cell.length_c   1.000
_cell.angle_alpha   90.00
_cell.angle_beta   90.00
_cell.angle_gamma   90.00
#
_symmetry.space_group_name_H-M   'P 1'
#
loop_
_entity.id
_entity.type
_entity.pdbx_description
1 polymer ?
#
loop_
_entity_poly.entity_id
_entity_poly.type
_entity_poly.pdbx_seq_one_letter_code
_entity_poly.pdbx_strand_id
1 'polypeptide(L)'
;MPHPEKHKTHRIGWLRAAVLGANDGIVSTASLVLGVAAAGASSKSILIAGVAGLVAGAMSMAAGEYVSVSSQADTERADLDRERKELAAHPKQEHREMTAIYVERGLDAGLASNVATQLMTHDALGAHARDELGISETLTARPVQAA
;
A
#
# COMPACT_ATOMS: atom_id res chain seq x y z
N MET A 1 19.25 21.55 16.75
CA MET A 1 18.95 20.11 16.93
C MET A 1 17.62 19.83 16.24
N PRO A 2 17.50 18.81 15.38
CA PRO A 2 16.22 18.47 14.79
C PRO A 2 15.31 17.88 15.88
N HIS A 3 14.06 18.32 15.94
CA HIS A 3 13.06 17.80 16.85
C HIS A 3 12.51 16.49 16.27
N PRO A 4 12.63 15.33 16.96
CA PRO A 4 12.06 14.10 16.45
C PRO A 4 10.54 14.14 16.61
N GLU A 5 9.83 14.48 15.55
CA GLU A 5 8.37 14.36 15.49
C GLU A 5 7.96 12.90 15.23
N LYS A 6 7.16 12.34 16.14
CA LYS A 6 6.64 10.97 16.00
C LYS A 6 5.27 11.02 15.31
N HIS A 7 5.24 10.89 13.99
CA HIS A 7 3.99 10.76 13.24
C HIS A 7 3.49 9.30 13.23
N LYS A 8 2.20 9.10 13.46
CA LYS A 8 1.54 7.77 13.45
C LYS A 8 1.06 7.33 12.06
N THR A 9 1.27 8.14 11.03
CA THR A 9 0.80 7.93 9.65
C THR A 9 1.23 6.57 9.08
N HIS A 10 2.41 6.07 9.48
CA HIS A 10 2.94 4.75 9.13
C HIS A 10 2.03 3.56 9.53
N ARG A 11 1.05 3.78 10.41
CA ARG A 11 0.14 2.73 10.91
C ARG A 11 -1.20 2.68 10.19
N ILE A 12 -1.48 3.63 9.31
CA ILE A 12 -2.82 3.79 8.73
C ILE A 12 -3.22 2.57 7.88
N GLY A 13 -2.28 1.98 7.13
CA GLY A 13 -2.55 0.81 6.27
C GLY A 13 -3.09 -0.39 7.05
N TRP A 14 -2.33 -0.89 8.03
CA TRP A 14 -2.75 -2.00 8.90
C TRP A 14 -4.02 -1.67 9.69
N LEU A 15 -4.13 -0.45 10.23
CA LEU A 15 -5.29 -0.06 11.03
C LEU A 15 -6.56 -0.08 10.19
N ARG A 16 -6.50 0.41 8.95
CA ARG A 16 -7.62 0.38 8.01
C ARG A 16 -8.05 -1.05 7.72
N ALA A 17 -7.10 -1.93 7.38
CA ALA A 17 -7.39 -3.35 7.12
C ALA A 17 -8.01 -4.04 8.35
N ALA A 18 -7.45 -3.82 9.55
CA ALA A 18 -7.94 -4.41 10.79
C ALA A 18 -9.36 -3.94 11.16
N VAL A 19 -9.65 -2.64 11.03
CA VAL A 19 -10.99 -2.08 11.32
C VAL A 19 -12.02 -2.61 10.32
N LEU A 20 -11.68 -2.65 9.03
CA LEU A 20 -12.58 -3.12 7.99
C LEU A 20 -12.87 -4.61 8.13
N GLY A 21 -11.86 -5.43 8.42
CA GLY A 21 -12.01 -6.85 8.71
C GLY A 21 -12.83 -7.12 9.99
N ALA A 22 -12.62 -6.36 11.06
CA ALA A 22 -13.43 -6.48 12.28
C ALA A 22 -14.90 -6.12 12.03
N ASN A 23 -15.16 -5.03 11.33
CA ASN A 23 -16.51 -4.59 10.99
C ASN A 23 -17.24 -5.63 10.14
N ASP A 24 -16.61 -6.07 9.05
CA ASP A 24 -17.21 -7.05 8.15
C ASP A 24 -17.38 -8.41 8.84
N GLY A 25 -16.42 -8.84 9.66
CA GLY A 25 -16.51 -10.08 10.43
C GLY A 25 -17.70 -10.09 11.39
N ILE A 26 -17.94 -9.00 12.13
CA ILE A 26 -19.08 -8.88 13.04
C ILE A 26 -20.40 -8.88 12.27
N VAL A 27 -20.54 -8.02 11.26
CA VAL A 27 -21.80 -7.85 10.52
C VAL A 27 -22.16 -9.12 9.74
N SER A 28 -21.20 -9.71 9.03
CA SER A 28 -21.43 -10.90 8.20
C SER A 28 -21.74 -12.13 9.06
N THR A 29 -20.99 -12.37 10.13
CA THR A 29 -21.21 -13.54 11.00
C THR A 29 -22.53 -13.41 11.75
N ALA A 30 -22.86 -12.23 12.28
CA ALA A 30 -24.14 -12.00 12.96
C ALA A 30 -25.33 -12.18 12.02
N SER A 31 -25.24 -11.64 10.79
CA SER A 31 -26.29 -11.78 9.78
C SER A 31 -26.47 -13.24 9.34
N LEU A 32 -25.37 -13.97 9.17
CA LEU A 32 -25.40 -15.40 8.86
C LEU A 32 -26.09 -16.21 9.97
N VAL A 33 -25.66 -16.01 11.22
CA VAL A 33 -26.23 -16.69 12.40
C VAL A 33 -27.72 -16.37 12.54
N LEU A 34 -28.10 -15.11 12.38
CA LEU A 34 -29.50 -14.68 12.45
C LEU A 34 -30.34 -15.32 11.35
N GLY A 35 -29.85 -15.34 10.11
CA GLY A 35 -30.55 -15.96 8.98
C GLY A 35 -30.75 -17.46 9.16
N VAL A 36 -29.72 -18.18 9.62
CA VAL A 36 -29.80 -19.62 9.90
C VAL A 36 -30.75 -19.90 11.06
N ALA A 37 -30.74 -19.07 12.10
CA ALA A 37 -31.66 -19.19 13.24
C ALA A 37 -33.12 -18.95 12.82
N ALA A 38 -33.37 -17.90 12.02
CA ALA A 38 -34.70 -17.58 11.51
C ALA A 38 -35.28 -18.69 10.60
N ALA A 39 -34.42 -19.48 9.96
CA ALA A 39 -34.81 -20.66 9.17
C ALA A 39 -35.20 -21.88 10.02
N GLY A 40 -35.21 -21.77 11.36
CA GLY A 40 -35.60 -22.86 12.27
C GLY A 40 -34.50 -23.91 12.51
N ALA A 41 -33.24 -23.57 12.24
CA ALA A 41 -32.13 -24.48 12.46
C ALA A 41 -31.88 -24.77 13.94
N SER A 42 -31.34 -25.96 14.24
CA SER A 42 -30.94 -26.32 15.61
C SER A 42 -29.77 -25.47 16.11
N SER A 43 -29.61 -25.33 17.44
CA SER A 43 -28.47 -24.61 18.04
C SER A 43 -27.11 -25.15 17.59
N LYS A 44 -27.00 -26.47 17.37
CA LYS A 44 -25.78 -27.10 16.85
C LYS A 44 -25.49 -26.66 15.41
N SER A 45 -26.52 -26.61 14.57
CA SER A 45 -26.41 -26.15 13.18
C SER A 45 -26.02 -24.67 13.11
N ILE A 46 -26.60 -23.83 13.96
CA ILE A 46 -26.28 -22.41 14.07
C ILE A 46 -24.80 -22.22 14.46
N LEU A 47 -24.32 -22.96 15.47
CA LEU A 47 -22.92 -22.86 15.91
C LEU A 47 -21.94 -23.27 14.80
N ILE A 48 -22.23 -24.37 14.10
CA ILE A 48 -21.41 -24.84 12.98
C ILE A 48 -21.37 -23.78 11.87
N ALA A 49 -22.53 -23.23 11.49
CA ALA A 49 -22.62 -22.22 10.46
C ALA A 49 -21.87 -20.93 10.84
N GLY A 50 -22.02 -20.46 12.09
CA GLY A 50 -21.33 -19.28 12.58
C GLY A 50 -19.80 -19.44 12.60
N VAL A 51 -19.29 -20.56 13.12
CA VAL A 51 -17.84 -20.84 13.14
C VAL A 51 -17.29 -21.01 11.72
N ALA A 52 -18.00 -21.76 10.86
CA ALA A 52 -17.57 -21.95 9.48
C ALA A 52 -17.55 -20.61 8.71
N GLY A 53 -18.59 -19.78 8.87
CA GLY A 53 -18.66 -18.46 8.25
C GLY A 53 -17.57 -17.51 8.72
N LEU A 54 -17.28 -17.50 10.02
CA LEU A 54 -16.20 -16.69 10.60
C LEU A 54 -14.83 -17.12 10.06
N VAL A 55 -14.53 -18.41 10.03
CA VAL A 55 -13.25 -18.93 9.52
C VAL A 55 -13.12 -18.67 8.03
N ALA A 56 -14.16 -18.94 7.24
CA ALA A 56 -14.16 -18.70 5.80
C ALA A 56 -14.00 -17.21 5.48
N GLY A 57 -14.72 -16.34 6.18
CA GLY A 57 -14.63 -14.89 6.02
C GLY A 57 -13.24 -14.35 6.37
N ALA A 58 -12.68 -14.76 7.51
CA ALA A 58 -11.33 -14.36 7.92
C ALA A 58 -10.27 -14.80 6.91
N MET A 59 -10.31 -16.06 6.45
CA MET A 59 -9.38 -16.57 5.43
C MET A 59 -9.53 -15.83 4.10
N SER A 60 -10.76 -15.54 3.66
CA SER A 60 -11.00 -14.81 2.42
C SER A 60 -10.44 -13.38 2.47
N MET A 61 -10.60 -12.69 3.61
CA MET A 61 -10.05 -11.34 3.78
C MET A 61 -8.53 -11.33 3.84
N ALA A 62 -7.94 -12.24 4.62
CA ALA A 62 -6.48 -12.38 4.73
C ALA A 62 -5.85 -12.70 3.36
N ALA A 63 -6.43 -13.65 2.63
CA ALA A 63 -5.97 -14.00 1.28
C ALA A 63 -6.15 -12.84 0.30
N GLY A 64 -7.28 -12.12 0.36
CA GLY A 64 -7.57 -10.98 -0.50
C GLY A 64 -6.58 -9.83 -0.29
N GLU A 65 -6.33 -9.45 0.97
CA GLU A 65 -5.37 -8.39 1.29
C GLU A 65 -3.93 -8.81 0.96
N TYR A 66 -3.56 -10.07 1.23
CA TYR A 66 -2.26 -10.60 0.82
C TYR A 66 -2.03 -10.46 -0.68
N VAL A 67 -2.98 -10.94 -1.49
CA VAL A 67 -2.88 -10.90 -2.95
C VAL A 67 -2.84 -9.45 -3.43
N SER A 68 -3.68 -8.57 -2.88
CA SER A 68 -3.71 -7.16 -3.25
C SER A 68 -2.37 -6.47 -2.99
N VAL A 69 -1.81 -6.66 -1.79
CA VAL A 69 -0.51 -6.04 -1.41
C VAL A 69 0.65 -6.69 -2.16
N SER A 70 0.57 -7.99 -2.46
CA SER A 70 1.55 -8.67 -3.32
C SER A 70 1.55 -8.10 -4.74
N SER A 71 0.37 -7.88 -5.33
CA SER A 71 0.26 -7.27 -6.66
C SER A 71 0.83 -5.85 -6.67
N GLN A 72 0.59 -5.05 -5.62
CA GLN A 72 1.24 -3.75 -5.48
C GLN A 72 2.77 -3.87 -5.48
N ALA A 73 3.33 -4.78 -4.67
CA ALA A 73 4.78 -5.00 -4.60
C ALA A 73 5.39 -5.41 -5.96
N ASP A 74 4.67 -6.26 -6.71
CA ASP A 74 5.11 -6.69 -8.03
C ASP A 74 5.09 -5.53 -9.05
N THR A 75 4.06 -4.69 -9.02
CA THR A 75 3.99 -3.47 -9.85
C THR A 75 5.10 -2.49 -9.50
N GLU A 76 5.30 -2.17 -8.22
CA GLU A 76 6.38 -1.29 -7.76
C GLU A 76 7.76 -1.79 -8.21
N ARG A 77 7.99 -3.11 -8.14
CA ARG A 77 9.24 -3.71 -8.61
C ARG A 77 9.41 -3.60 -10.11
N ALA A 78 8.35 -3.81 -10.88
CA ALA A 78 8.39 -3.70 -12.33
C ALA A 78 8.69 -2.26 -12.77
N ASP A 79 8.11 -1.26 -12.11
CA ASP A 79 8.37 0.15 -12.38
C ASP A 79 9.80 0.53 -12.01
N LEU A 80 10.32 0.09 -10.86
CA LEU A 80 11.73 0.30 -10.50
C LEU A 80 12.72 -0.34 -11.49
N ASP A 81 12.38 -1.52 -12.02
CA ASP A 81 13.20 -2.20 -13.02
C ASP A 81 13.14 -1.49 -14.39
N ARG A 82 12.04 -0.81 -14.70
CA ARG A 82 11.88 0.03 -15.88
C ARG A 82 12.67 1.33 -15.73
N GLU A 83 12.49 2.03 -14.62
CA GLU A 83 13.19 3.27 -14.27
C GLU A 83 14.71 3.10 -14.33
N ARG A 84 15.22 1.97 -13.80
CA ARG A 84 16.65 1.66 -13.89
C ARG A 84 17.18 1.58 -15.33
N LYS A 85 16.36 1.11 -16.27
CA LYS A 85 16.72 1.04 -17.69
C LYS A 85 16.64 2.42 -18.34
N GLU A 86 15.64 3.23 -17.99
CA GLU A 86 15.45 4.59 -18.48
C GLU A 86 16.60 5.50 -18.00
N LEU A 87 16.98 5.45 -16.73
CA LEU A 87 18.17 6.13 -16.18
C LEU A 87 19.47 5.77 -16.91
N ALA A 88 19.62 4.52 -17.35
CA ALA A 88 20.81 4.07 -18.09
C ALA A 88 20.79 4.49 -19.57
N ALA A 89 19.62 4.44 -20.20
CA ALA A 89 19.45 4.71 -21.63
C ALA A 89 19.33 6.21 -21.95
N HIS A 90 18.68 6.97 -21.07
CA HIS A 90 18.23 8.33 -21.32
C HIS A 90 18.52 9.30 -20.15
N PRO A 91 19.74 9.35 -19.60
CA PRO A 91 20.05 10.13 -18.38
C PRO A 91 19.75 11.64 -18.49
N LYS A 92 19.84 12.21 -19.70
CA LYS A 92 19.49 13.63 -19.93
C LYS A 92 17.99 13.87 -19.96
N GLN A 93 17.20 12.86 -20.34
CA GLN A 93 15.75 12.94 -20.32
C GLN A 93 15.27 12.81 -18.87
N GLU A 94 15.75 11.81 -18.13
CA GLU A 94 15.41 11.61 -16.72
C GLU A 94 15.71 12.85 -15.86
N HIS A 95 16.86 13.51 -16.09
CA HIS A 95 17.17 14.76 -15.41
C HIS A 95 16.17 15.89 -15.70
N ARG A 96 15.66 15.97 -16.95
CA ARG A 96 14.63 16.95 -17.33
C ARG A 96 13.29 16.61 -16.70
N GLU A 97 12.94 15.34 -16.62
CA GLU A 97 11.70 14.86 -16.00
C GLU A 97 11.71 15.18 -14.49
N MET A 98 12.79 14.83 -13.80
CA MET A 98 12.98 15.21 -12.39
C MET A 98 12.95 16.74 -12.19
N THR A 99 13.61 17.50 -13.07
CA THR A 99 13.54 18.97 -13.03
C THR A 99 12.12 19.48 -13.18
N ALA A 100 11.34 18.90 -14.11
CA ALA A 100 9.95 19.30 -14.35
C ALA A 100 9.06 19.01 -13.13
N ILE A 101 9.24 17.87 -12.46
CA ILE A 101 8.53 17.51 -11.22
C ILE A 101 8.76 18.60 -10.15
N TYR A 102 10.00 19.06 -9.99
CA TYR A 102 10.31 20.09 -8.99
C TYR A 102 9.83 21.49 -9.39
N VAL A 103 9.77 21.80 -10.69
CA VAL A 103 9.12 23.03 -11.18
C VAL A 103 7.61 23.00 -10.89
N GLU A 104 6.94 21.88 -11.15
CA GLU A 104 5.51 21.72 -10.85
C GLU A 104 5.21 21.86 -9.35
N ARG A 105 6.13 21.39 -8.50
CA ARG A 105 6.08 21.57 -7.04
C ARG A 105 6.36 23.01 -6.59
N GLY A 106 6.76 23.91 -7.50
CA GLY A 106 6.88 25.35 -7.25
C GLY A 106 8.30 25.90 -7.20
N LEU A 107 9.33 25.14 -7.57
CA LEU A 107 10.69 25.67 -7.70
C LEU A 107 10.86 26.44 -9.02
N ASP A 108 11.72 27.46 -9.03
CA ASP A 108 12.16 28.04 -10.30
C ASP A 108 13.02 27.02 -11.08
N ALA A 109 13.05 27.15 -12.41
CA ALA A 109 13.71 26.17 -13.27
C ALA A 109 15.22 26.00 -12.97
N GLY A 110 15.90 27.07 -12.54
CA GLY A 110 17.32 27.01 -12.20
C GLY A 110 17.56 26.20 -10.94
N LEU A 111 16.79 26.48 -9.88
CA LEU A 111 16.86 25.72 -8.63
C LEU A 111 16.39 24.27 -8.82
N ALA A 112 15.30 24.02 -9.55
CA ALA A 112 14.79 22.69 -9.82
C ALA A 112 15.84 21.81 -10.51
N SER A 113 16.57 22.36 -11.49
CA SER A 113 17.66 21.67 -12.18
C SER A 113 18.80 21.30 -11.23
N ASN A 114 19.18 22.24 -10.34
CA ASN A 114 20.20 21.99 -9.32
C ASN A 114 19.76 20.91 -8.31
N VAL A 115 18.49 20.93 -7.89
CA VAL A 115 17.90 19.92 -6.99
C VAL A 115 17.92 18.55 -7.67
N ALA A 116 17.44 18.45 -8.91
CA ALA A 116 17.46 17.22 -9.69
C ALA A 116 18.90 16.66 -9.80
N THR A 117 19.88 17.50 -10.13
CA THR A 117 21.29 17.07 -10.20
C THR A 117 21.79 16.52 -8.87
N GLN A 118 21.55 17.22 -7.75
CA GLN A 118 22.04 16.79 -6.44
C GLN A 118 21.36 15.49 -5.97
N LEU A 119 20.05 15.37 -6.14
CA LEU A 119 19.30 14.16 -5.76
C LEU A 119 19.71 12.96 -6.61
N MET A 120 19.82 13.13 -7.94
CA MET A 120 20.24 12.05 -8.83
C MET A 120 21.70 11.64 -8.62
N THR A 121 22.57 12.56 -8.20
CA THR A 121 23.96 12.23 -7.85
C THR A 121 24.04 11.39 -6.58
N HIS A 122 23.16 11.65 -5.61
CA HIS A 122 23.10 10.88 -4.37
C HIS A 122 22.46 9.51 -4.58
N ASP A 123 21.27 9.48 -5.18
CA ASP A 123 20.51 8.26 -5.49
C ASP A 123 19.44 8.55 -6.55
N ALA A 124 19.78 8.38 -7.83
CA ALA A 124 18.85 8.63 -8.92
C ALA A 124 17.61 7.73 -8.86
N LEU A 125 17.80 6.42 -8.63
CA LEU A 125 16.67 5.50 -8.59
C LEU A 125 15.76 5.81 -7.39
N GLY A 126 16.32 6.12 -6.22
CA GLY A 126 15.54 6.51 -5.05
C GLY A 126 14.83 7.85 -5.21
N ALA A 127 15.44 8.81 -5.92
CA ALA A 127 14.81 10.09 -6.24
C ALA A 127 13.59 9.89 -7.15
N HIS A 128 13.75 9.17 -8.27
CA HIS A 128 12.63 8.86 -9.18
C HIS A 128 11.58 7.97 -8.51
N ALA A 129 11.99 6.94 -7.77
CA ALA A 129 11.07 6.10 -7.01
C ALA A 129 10.15 6.92 -6.10
N ARG A 130 10.69 7.91 -5.37
CA ARG A 130 9.91 8.73 -4.46
C ARG A 130 9.12 9.82 -5.17
N ASP A 131 9.79 10.58 -6.04
CA ASP A 131 9.28 11.85 -6.52
C ASP A 131 8.45 11.73 -7.80
N GLU A 132 8.69 10.69 -8.58
CA GLU A 132 7.96 10.36 -9.80
C GLU A 132 6.99 9.20 -9.58
N LEU A 133 7.47 8.05 -9.10
CA LEU A 133 6.68 6.82 -8.96
C LEU A 133 5.82 6.80 -7.68
N GLY A 134 6.07 7.70 -6.73
CA GLY A 134 5.35 7.76 -5.44
C GLY A 134 5.66 6.60 -4.48
N ILE A 135 6.69 5.80 -4.78
CA ILE A 135 7.16 4.66 -3.98
C ILE A 135 7.96 5.22 -2.80
N SER A 136 7.46 5.02 -1.57
CA SER A 136 8.12 5.50 -0.35
C SER A 136 8.19 4.44 0.74
N GLU A 137 9.22 4.52 1.60
CA GLU A 137 9.42 3.59 2.72
C GLU A 137 8.25 3.55 3.71
N THR A 138 7.47 4.63 3.78
CA THR A 138 6.32 4.73 4.70
C THR A 138 5.13 3.90 4.23
N LEU A 139 5.05 3.61 2.93
CA LEU A 139 3.93 2.91 2.28
C LEU A 139 4.35 1.58 1.65
N THR A 140 5.54 1.07 2.00
CA THR A 140 6.05 -0.18 1.43
C THR A 140 5.05 -1.31 1.61
N ALA A 141 4.75 -1.99 0.51
CA ALA A 141 3.89 -3.17 0.49
C ALA A 141 4.46 -4.28 1.38
N ARG A 142 3.66 -4.75 2.34
CA ARG A 142 4.02 -5.84 3.28
C ARG A 142 2.93 -6.91 3.32
N PRO A 143 2.91 -7.82 2.34
CA PRO A 143 1.82 -8.78 2.17
C PRO A 143 1.54 -9.61 3.42
N VAL A 144 2.59 -10.08 4.10
CA VAL A 144 2.46 -10.90 5.32
C VAL A 144 1.92 -10.11 6.52
N GLN A 145 2.12 -8.78 6.57
CA GLN A 145 1.55 -7.94 7.64
C GLN A 145 0.10 -7.55 7.35
N ALA A 146 -0.33 -7.70 6.10
CA ALA A 146 -1.66 -7.34 5.64
C ALA A 146 -2.64 -8.53 5.73
N ALA A 147 -2.12 -9.76 5.63
CA ALA A 147 -2.82 -11.02 5.88
C ALA A 147 -3.04 -11.29 7.37
#